data_AF-A0A540WS94-F1
#
_entry.id   AF-A0A540WS94-F1
#
_cell.length_a   1.000
_cell.length_b   1.000
_cell.length_c   1.000
_cell.angle_alpha   90.00
_cell.angle_beta   90.00
_cell.angle_gamma   90.00
#
_symmetry.space_group_name_H-M   'P 1'
#
loop_
_entity.id
_entity.type
_entity.pdbx_description
1 polymer ?
#
loop_
_entity_poly.entity_id
_entity_poly.type
_entity_poly.pdbx_seq_one_letter_code
_entity_poly.pdbx_strand_id
1 'polypeptide(L)'
;MKKMLRALSLSLSLSLLATACGDSHEKEEEGGTLQCHAVSWCSNMSVDDTEVTNAPALTGGTLPDGLYRLEQGLGARSTEAMLIKGSSFIHMEQVWDNTLGTWKVADGKLVMTRATSCDTSGESSLESNQDVFTFAVRGDELFTRYDDVDQSIRRWKRVSDLCEASNSFKCRGSRPCACISATNESLTGNQNCTL
;
A
#
# COMPACT_ATOMS: atom_id res chain seq x y z
N MET A 1 -58.88 0.79 -30.11
CA MET A 1 -59.06 -0.16 -31.24
C MET A 1 -57.90 -1.15 -31.22
N LYS A 2 -58.23 -2.44 -31.33
CA LYS A 2 -57.34 -3.61 -31.32
C LYS A 2 -56.39 -3.61 -32.52
N LYS A 3 -55.17 -4.11 -32.34
CA LYS A 3 -54.65 -5.27 -33.10
C LYS A 3 -53.42 -5.89 -32.42
N MET A 4 -53.64 -7.11 -31.91
CA MET A 4 -52.65 -8.13 -31.60
C MET A 4 -52.17 -8.82 -32.88
N LEU A 5 -50.91 -9.27 -32.90
CA LEU A 5 -50.40 -10.48 -33.57
C LEU A 5 -49.02 -10.80 -32.93
N ARG A 6 -48.92 -11.71 -31.94
CA ARG A 6 -48.62 -13.17 -32.04
C ARG A 6 -47.57 -13.49 -33.12
N ALA A 7 -46.30 -13.70 -32.74
CA ALA A 7 -45.67 -14.91 -32.20
C ALA A 7 -45.31 -15.96 -33.27
N LEU A 8 -44.01 -16.15 -33.51
CA LEU A 8 -43.45 -17.44 -33.92
C LEU A 8 -42.23 -17.75 -33.03
N SER A 9 -42.45 -18.73 -32.18
CA SER A 9 -41.45 -19.53 -31.49
C SER A 9 -40.64 -20.35 -32.50
N LEU A 10 -39.32 -20.23 -32.48
CA LEU A 10 -38.43 -21.26 -33.03
C LEU A 10 -37.50 -21.74 -31.93
N SER A 11 -37.92 -22.83 -31.29
CA SER A 11 -37.10 -23.69 -30.45
C SER A 11 -36.12 -24.45 -31.35
N LEU A 12 -34.82 -24.20 -31.20
CA LEU A 12 -33.76 -25.03 -31.77
C LEU A 12 -32.90 -25.56 -30.61
N SER A 13 -33.20 -26.79 -30.19
CA SER A 13 -32.40 -27.57 -29.26
C SER A 13 -31.43 -28.47 -30.04
N LEU A 14 -30.28 -28.75 -29.42
CA LEU A 14 -29.19 -29.68 -29.80
C LEU A 14 -28.28 -29.18 -30.94
N SER A 15 -26.97 -29.06 -30.75
CA SER A 15 -26.11 -30.19 -30.35
C SER A 15 -24.83 -29.73 -29.66
N LEU A 16 -24.39 -30.49 -28.65
CA LEU A 16 -23.02 -30.50 -28.19
C LEU A 16 -22.09 -30.93 -29.33
N LEU A 17 -21.10 -30.10 -29.64
CA LEU A 17 -19.84 -30.52 -30.25
C LEU A 17 -18.73 -29.76 -29.52
N ALA A 18 -18.15 -30.44 -28.53
CA ALA A 18 -16.82 -30.10 -28.05
C ALA A 18 -15.83 -30.56 -29.11
N THR A 19 -15.10 -29.62 -29.72
CA THR A 19 -13.79 -29.88 -30.32
C THR A 19 -12.90 -28.67 -30.06
N ALA A 20 -11.83 -28.94 -29.32
CA ALA A 20 -10.75 -28.05 -28.99
C ALA A 20 -10.00 -27.50 -30.21
N CYS A 21 -9.52 -26.27 -30.07
CA CYS A 21 -8.28 -25.68 -30.62
C CYS A 21 -8.55 -24.22 -30.98
N GLY A 22 -7.96 -23.32 -30.21
CA GLY A 22 -8.07 -21.88 -30.42
C GLY A 22 -7.72 -21.18 -29.13
N ASP A 23 -6.43 -21.19 -28.84
CA ASP A 23 -5.80 -20.56 -27.68
C ASP A 23 -6.05 -19.04 -27.73
N SER A 24 -7.21 -18.61 -27.24
CA SER A 24 -7.49 -17.22 -26.94
C SER A 24 -7.06 -16.99 -25.50
N HIS A 25 -5.78 -16.68 -25.34
CA HIS A 25 -5.25 -16.02 -24.16
C HIS A 25 -5.98 -14.68 -24.03
N GLU A 26 -7.12 -14.70 -23.35
CA GLU A 26 -7.66 -13.51 -22.70
C GLU A 26 -6.58 -13.07 -21.72
N LYS A 27 -5.94 -11.94 -22.05
CA LYS A 27 -5.06 -11.25 -21.12
C LYS A 27 -5.94 -10.76 -19.99
N GLU A 28 -6.07 -11.58 -18.94
CA GLU A 28 -6.18 -11.05 -17.60
C GLU A 28 -5.02 -10.06 -17.46
N GLU A 29 -5.33 -8.78 -17.24
CA GLU A 29 -4.35 -7.85 -16.71
C GLU A 29 -3.93 -8.41 -15.35
N GLU A 30 -2.88 -9.24 -15.36
CA GLU A 30 -2.12 -9.57 -14.17
C GLU A 30 -1.78 -8.25 -13.50
N GLY A 31 -2.47 -7.96 -12.39
CA GLY A 31 -2.15 -6.84 -11.53
C GLY A 31 -0.69 -6.96 -11.15
N GLY A 32 0.17 -6.17 -11.82
CA GLY A 32 1.60 -6.40 -11.81
C GLY A 32 2.14 -6.51 -10.38
N THR A 33 2.75 -7.66 -10.09
CA THR A 33 3.37 -8.00 -8.80
C THR A 33 4.36 -6.90 -8.41
N LEU A 34 4.16 -6.31 -7.22
CA LEU A 34 5.09 -5.32 -6.68
C LEU A 34 6.49 -5.95 -6.53
N GLN A 35 7.50 -5.22 -6.99
CA GLN A 35 8.91 -5.54 -6.76
C GLN A 35 9.38 -4.75 -5.53
N CYS A 36 10.33 -5.28 -4.76
CA CYS A 36 10.79 -4.62 -3.54
C CYS A 36 11.36 -3.21 -3.81
N HIS A 37 11.98 -3.04 -4.99
CA HIS A 37 12.56 -1.80 -5.47
C HIS A 37 11.60 -0.92 -6.31
N ALA A 38 10.29 -1.18 -6.29
CA ALA A 38 9.34 -0.47 -7.16
C ALA A 38 9.24 1.03 -6.84
N VAL A 39 9.44 1.40 -5.57
CA VAL A 39 9.48 2.78 -5.12
C VAL A 39 10.35 2.88 -3.88
N SER A 40 11.11 3.95 -3.74
CA SER A 40 11.95 4.19 -2.59
C SER A 40 12.12 5.69 -2.35
N TRP A 41 12.52 6.06 -1.13
CA TRP A 41 12.49 7.45 -0.70
C TRP A 41 13.53 7.77 0.37
N CYS A 42 13.98 9.02 0.32
CA CYS A 42 14.83 9.68 1.28
C CYS A 42 14.27 11.05 1.67
N SER A 43 14.14 11.39 2.97
CA SER A 43 13.85 12.77 3.40
C SER A 43 14.42 13.13 4.77
N ASN A 44 14.77 14.42 4.93
CA ASN A 44 15.13 15.05 6.21
C ASN A 44 13.90 15.68 6.92
N MET A 45 12.71 15.54 6.33
CA MET A 45 11.45 15.83 6.99
C MET A 45 11.22 14.83 8.11
N SER A 46 10.34 15.17 9.04
CA SER A 46 9.95 14.32 10.15
C SER A 46 8.45 14.42 10.35
N VAL A 47 7.89 13.29 10.75
CA VAL A 47 6.48 13.11 11.10
C VAL A 47 6.14 13.98 12.31
N ASP A 48 4.87 14.38 12.43
CA ASP A 48 4.35 14.99 13.65
C ASP A 48 4.35 13.95 14.79
N ASP A 49 5.23 14.10 15.77
CA ASP A 49 5.44 13.14 16.85
C ASP A 49 4.45 13.31 18.02
N THR A 50 3.36 14.03 17.81
CA THR A 50 2.27 14.18 18.78
C THR A 50 1.27 13.04 18.72
N GLU A 51 0.51 12.86 19.81
CA GLU A 51 -0.54 11.85 19.88
C GLU A 51 -1.71 12.17 18.93
N VAL A 52 -2.20 11.13 18.24
CA VAL A 52 -3.38 11.23 17.36
C VAL A 52 -4.65 11.17 18.21
N THR A 53 -5.28 12.31 18.44
CA THR A 53 -6.49 12.44 19.29
C THR A 53 -7.82 12.44 18.51
N ASN A 54 -7.76 12.54 17.18
CA ASN A 54 -8.91 12.69 16.29
C ASN A 54 -9.17 11.46 15.39
N ALA A 55 -8.65 10.29 15.79
CA ALA A 55 -8.88 9.04 15.08
C ALA A 55 -10.35 8.60 15.21
N PRO A 56 -10.96 8.04 14.15
CA PRO A 56 -12.23 7.33 14.29
C PRO A 56 -12.04 6.04 15.11
N ALA A 57 -13.14 5.39 15.48
CA ALA A 57 -13.06 4.07 16.09
C ALA A 57 -12.35 3.08 15.13
N LEU A 58 -11.36 2.34 15.64
CA LEU A 58 -10.54 1.41 14.85
C LEU A 58 -11.27 0.08 14.58
N THR A 59 -12.37 0.15 13.81
CA THR A 59 -13.27 -0.96 13.53
C THR A 59 -13.07 -1.60 12.15
N GLY A 60 -11.93 -1.33 11.51
CA GLY A 60 -11.59 -1.77 10.17
C GLY A 60 -12.06 -0.82 9.06
N GLY A 61 -12.13 -1.34 7.84
CA GLY A 61 -12.55 -0.59 6.65
C GLY A 61 -11.98 -1.21 5.37
N THR A 62 -12.37 -0.65 4.22
CA THR A 62 -11.74 -0.98 2.94
C THR A 62 -10.50 -0.10 2.79
N LEU A 63 -9.33 -0.73 2.70
CA LEU A 63 -8.06 -0.05 2.40
C LEU A 63 -7.87 -0.02 0.88
N PRO A 64 -8.01 1.13 0.21
CA PRO A 64 -7.83 1.16 -1.23
C PRO A 64 -6.33 1.18 -1.58
N ASP A 65 -6.00 0.78 -2.81
CA ASP A 65 -4.66 0.97 -3.38
C ASP A 65 -4.22 2.43 -3.29
N GLY A 66 -2.92 2.65 -3.09
CA GLY A 66 -2.36 3.99 -3.01
C GLY A 66 -1.05 4.06 -2.25
N LEU A 67 -0.42 5.22 -2.37
CA LEU A 67 0.76 5.59 -1.61
C LEU A 67 0.33 6.31 -0.33
N TYR A 68 0.76 5.83 0.81
CA TYR A 68 0.45 6.40 2.12
C TYR A 68 1.73 6.85 2.79
N ARG A 69 1.72 8.04 3.38
CA ARG A 69 2.83 8.55 4.17
C ARG A 69 2.39 8.70 5.62
N LEU A 70 3.23 8.29 6.55
CA LEU A 70 2.99 8.49 7.98
C LEU A 70 3.02 9.99 8.26
N GLU A 71 1.91 10.58 8.72
CA GLU A 71 1.82 12.01 9.01
C GLU A 71 1.93 12.34 10.49
N GLN A 72 1.39 11.48 11.36
CA GLN A 72 1.35 11.73 12.80
C GLN A 72 1.41 10.43 13.61
N GLY A 73 2.07 10.46 14.77
CA GLY A 73 2.02 9.37 15.75
C GLY A 73 3.09 9.52 16.84
N LEU A 74 2.73 9.29 18.10
CA LEU A 74 3.67 9.41 19.21
C LEU A 74 4.77 8.35 19.10
N GLY A 75 6.02 8.80 19.10
CA GLY A 75 7.19 7.94 18.92
C GLY A 75 7.59 7.69 17.46
N ALA A 76 6.83 8.20 16.48
CA ALA A 76 7.22 8.19 15.08
C ALA A 76 8.40 9.17 14.87
N ARG A 77 9.62 8.65 14.96
CA ARG A 77 10.85 9.47 14.79
C ARG A 77 11.42 9.40 13.38
N SER A 78 11.02 8.40 12.60
CA SER A 78 11.40 8.15 11.22
C SER A 78 10.29 8.58 10.28
N THR A 79 10.67 8.98 9.07
CA THR A 79 9.73 9.10 7.96
C THR A 79 9.45 7.72 7.41
N GLU A 80 8.18 7.36 7.36
CA GLU A 80 7.72 6.07 6.85
C GLU A 80 6.65 6.29 5.79
N ALA A 81 6.62 5.43 4.78
CA ALA A 81 5.54 5.35 3.81
C ALA A 81 5.19 3.91 3.50
N MET A 82 4.05 3.72 2.87
CA MET A 82 3.54 2.43 2.47
C MET A 82 2.89 2.55 1.10
N LEU A 83 3.32 1.74 0.15
CA LEU A 83 2.62 1.56 -1.12
C LEU A 83 1.73 0.31 -0.99
N ILE A 84 0.42 0.49 -1.17
CA ILE A 84 -0.56 -0.60 -1.27
C ILE A 84 -0.95 -0.77 -2.73
N LYS A 85 -0.85 -2.00 -3.25
CA LYS A 85 -1.34 -2.36 -4.59
C LYS A 85 -1.86 -3.79 -4.61
N GLY A 86 -3.15 -3.96 -4.86
CA GLY A 86 -3.81 -5.26 -4.74
C GLY A 86 -3.58 -5.85 -3.34
N SER A 87 -3.14 -7.11 -3.26
CA SER A 87 -2.81 -7.80 -2.00
C SER A 87 -1.35 -7.63 -1.54
N SER A 88 -0.58 -6.76 -2.19
CA SER A 88 0.84 -6.53 -1.90
C SER A 88 1.05 -5.16 -1.26
N PHE A 89 2.10 -5.06 -0.45
CA PHE A 89 2.55 -3.78 0.08
C PHE A 89 4.07 -3.64 0.02
N ILE A 90 4.56 -2.41 -0.08
CA ILE A 90 5.93 -2.03 0.23
C ILE A 90 5.88 -1.05 1.39
N HIS A 91 6.53 -1.35 2.50
CA HIS A 91 6.81 -0.39 3.56
C HIS A 91 8.19 0.20 3.29
N MET A 92 8.26 1.53 3.25
CA MET A 92 9.46 2.30 2.96
C MET A 92 9.86 3.04 4.23
N GLU A 93 11.08 2.81 4.68
CA GLU A 93 11.71 3.50 5.80
C GLU A 93 12.77 4.49 5.28
N GLN A 94 13.47 5.13 6.21
CA GLN A 94 14.57 6.04 5.84
C GLN A 94 15.74 5.29 5.23
N VAL A 95 16.55 6.01 4.43
CA VAL A 95 17.81 5.50 3.88
C VAL A 95 17.63 4.35 2.90
N TRP A 96 16.61 4.44 2.06
CA TRP A 96 16.36 3.46 1.00
C TRP A 96 16.17 2.03 1.54
N ASP A 97 15.58 1.88 2.73
CA ASP A 97 15.26 0.59 3.32
C ASP A 97 13.78 0.29 3.10
N ASN A 98 13.51 -0.82 2.42
CA ASN A 98 12.19 -1.22 2.01
C ASN A 98 11.90 -2.64 2.48
N THR A 99 10.65 -2.89 2.85
CA THR A 99 10.13 -4.24 3.05
C THR A 99 8.92 -4.49 2.16
N LEU A 100 9.01 -5.53 1.32
CA LEU A 100 7.91 -6.05 0.52
C LEU A 100 7.19 -7.18 1.25
N GLY A 101 5.87 -7.20 1.11
CA GLY A 101 5.04 -8.24 1.69
C GLY A 101 3.63 -8.31 1.10
N THR A 102 2.79 -9.08 1.77
CA THR A 102 1.37 -9.20 1.46
C THR A 102 0.52 -8.70 2.60
N TRP A 103 -0.69 -8.25 2.31
CA TRP A 103 -1.62 -7.82 3.32
C TRP A 103 -3.02 -8.38 3.08
N LYS A 104 -3.80 -8.45 4.15
CA LYS A 104 -5.22 -8.80 4.10
C LYS A 104 -5.95 -8.19 5.29
N VAL A 105 -7.27 -8.12 5.18
CA VAL A 105 -8.13 -7.89 6.34
C VAL A 105 -8.64 -9.24 6.85
N ALA A 106 -8.41 -9.54 8.13
CA ALA A 106 -8.89 -10.74 8.81
C ALA A 106 -9.48 -10.34 10.16
N ASP A 107 -10.71 -10.76 10.46
CA ASP A 107 -11.40 -10.46 11.73
C ASP A 107 -11.44 -8.97 12.09
N GLY A 108 -11.60 -8.10 11.08
CA GLY A 108 -11.61 -6.65 11.25
C GLY A 108 -10.23 -6.01 11.50
N LYS A 109 -9.15 -6.80 11.44
CA LYS A 109 -7.76 -6.36 11.63
C LYS A 109 -7.01 -6.33 10.31
N LEU A 110 -6.06 -5.42 10.19
CA LEU A 110 -5.12 -5.38 9.08
C LEU A 110 -3.94 -6.29 9.43
N VAL A 111 -3.74 -7.33 8.64
CA VAL A 111 -2.65 -8.30 8.81
C VAL A 111 -1.64 -8.10 7.68
N MET A 112 -0.42 -7.72 8.01
CA MET A 112 0.66 -7.48 7.07
C MET A 112 1.75 -8.53 7.29
N THR A 113 2.05 -9.32 6.25
CA THR A 113 3.09 -10.36 6.30
C THR A 113 4.29 -9.91 5.48
N ARG A 114 5.42 -9.72 6.15
CA ARG A 114 6.70 -9.34 5.54
C ARG A 114 7.38 -10.58 4.94
N ALA A 115 7.96 -10.43 3.75
CA ALA A 115 8.58 -11.55 3.03
C ALA A 115 9.99 -11.23 2.54
N THR A 116 10.23 -9.99 2.11
CA THR A 116 11.49 -9.58 1.48
C THR A 116 11.88 -8.20 2.00
N SER A 117 13.14 -8.02 2.38
CA SER A 117 13.72 -6.69 2.55
C SER A 117 14.62 -6.37 1.36
N CYS A 118 14.73 -5.09 1.03
CA CYS A 118 15.70 -4.59 0.09
C CYS A 118 16.22 -3.24 0.53
N ASP A 119 17.53 -3.09 0.42
CA ASP A 119 18.26 -1.89 0.81
C ASP A 119 19.37 -1.57 -0.21
N THR A 120 20.27 -0.66 0.15
CA THR A 120 21.43 -0.30 -0.69
C THR A 120 22.44 -1.43 -0.90
N SER A 121 22.36 -2.49 -0.10
CA SER A 121 23.24 -3.67 -0.15
C SER A 121 22.66 -4.78 -1.05
N GLY A 122 21.34 -4.84 -1.18
CA GLY A 122 20.66 -5.81 -2.05
C GLY A 122 19.31 -6.25 -1.49
N GLU A 123 18.79 -7.33 -2.08
CA GLU A 123 17.53 -7.96 -1.65
C GLU A 123 17.81 -9.19 -0.78
N SER A 124 17.04 -9.37 0.28
CA SER A 124 17.12 -10.55 1.15
C SER A 124 15.74 -11.08 1.54
N SER A 125 15.61 -12.40 1.58
CA SER A 125 14.39 -13.03 2.11
C SER A 125 14.37 -12.86 3.62
N LEU A 126 13.22 -12.47 4.15
CA LEU A 126 12.96 -12.42 5.58
C LEU A 126 12.34 -13.75 6.03
N GLU A 127 12.60 -14.14 7.28
CA GLU A 127 11.70 -15.07 7.95
C GLU A 127 10.33 -14.41 8.08
N SER A 128 9.28 -15.10 7.66
CA SER A 128 7.92 -14.55 7.58
C SER A 128 7.45 -14.08 8.95
N ASN A 129 7.36 -12.75 9.13
CA ASN A 129 6.84 -12.10 10.32
C ASN A 129 5.53 -11.37 9.99
N GLN A 130 4.58 -11.42 10.92
CA GLN A 130 3.28 -10.77 10.77
C GLN A 130 3.16 -9.59 11.74
N ASP A 131 2.76 -8.45 11.18
CA ASP A 131 2.34 -7.29 11.95
C ASP A 131 0.82 -7.21 11.87
N VAL A 132 0.16 -7.18 13.03
CA VAL A 132 -1.30 -7.14 13.14
C VAL A 132 -1.74 -5.82 13.73
N PHE A 133 -2.66 -5.15 13.06
CA PHE A 133 -3.15 -3.83 13.47
C PHE A 133 -4.67 -3.82 13.64
N THR A 134 -5.13 -3.18 14.71
CA THR A 134 -6.43 -2.52 14.70
C THR A 134 -6.33 -1.28 13.82
N PHE A 135 -7.31 -1.06 12.94
CA PHE A 135 -7.23 0.03 11.97
C PHE A 135 -8.58 0.66 11.66
N ALA A 136 -8.56 1.83 11.01
CA ALA A 136 -9.72 2.42 10.37
C ALA A 136 -9.31 3.25 9.17
N VAL A 137 -10.23 3.40 8.20
CA VAL A 137 -10.05 4.25 7.02
C VAL A 137 -11.10 5.35 7.03
N ARG A 138 -10.68 6.60 6.84
CA ARG A 138 -11.56 7.78 6.75
C ARG A 138 -11.11 8.66 5.58
N GLY A 139 -11.81 8.53 4.45
CA GLY A 139 -11.39 9.19 3.21
C GLY A 139 -9.99 8.73 2.81
N ASP A 140 -9.07 9.68 2.66
CA ASP A 140 -7.67 9.43 2.32
C ASP A 140 -6.78 9.12 3.53
N GLU A 141 -7.34 9.01 4.72
CA GLU A 141 -6.59 8.73 5.95
C GLU A 141 -6.72 7.27 6.36
N LEU A 142 -5.60 6.66 6.74
CA LEU A 142 -5.53 5.36 7.41
C LEU A 142 -5.04 5.57 8.84
N PHE A 143 -5.71 4.97 9.80
CA PHE A 143 -5.31 4.96 11.21
C PHE A 143 -4.94 3.54 11.60
N THR A 144 -3.76 3.34 12.17
CA THR A 144 -3.32 2.01 12.63
C THR A 144 -2.84 2.06 14.07
N ARG A 145 -3.03 0.95 14.78
CA ARG A 145 -2.43 0.69 16.08
C ARG A 145 -2.15 -0.80 16.18
N TYR A 146 -0.94 -1.17 16.58
CA TYR A 146 -0.58 -2.57 16.81
C TYR A 146 -1.58 -3.23 17.76
N ASP A 147 -1.94 -4.46 17.46
CA ASP A 147 -3.01 -5.17 18.16
C ASP A 147 -2.57 -5.75 19.51
N ASP A 148 -1.30 -6.13 19.63
CA ASP A 148 -0.73 -6.89 20.75
C ASP A 148 0.08 -6.02 21.74
N VAL A 149 0.30 -4.75 21.41
CA VAL A 149 1.03 -3.79 22.23
C VAL A 149 0.26 -2.49 22.36
N ASP A 150 0.29 -1.89 23.55
CA ASP A 150 -0.32 -0.59 23.83
C ASP A 150 0.54 0.54 23.23
N GLN A 151 0.52 0.63 21.90
CA GLN A 151 1.14 1.70 21.15
C GLN A 151 0.13 2.80 20.81
N SER A 152 0.64 3.99 20.59
CA SER A 152 -0.16 5.12 20.11
C SER A 152 -0.69 4.85 18.71
N ILE A 153 -1.81 5.49 18.37
CA ILE A 153 -2.35 5.45 17.01
C ILE A 153 -1.40 6.19 16.07
N ARG A 154 -1.12 5.58 14.93
CA ARG A 154 -0.43 6.19 13.78
C ARG A 154 -1.45 6.63 12.74
N ARG A 155 -1.33 7.87 12.26
CA ARG A 155 -2.14 8.44 11.18
C ARG A 155 -1.31 8.53 9.90
N TRP A 156 -1.80 7.86 8.87
CA TRP A 156 -1.24 7.83 7.54
C TRP A 156 -2.15 8.60 6.59
N LYS A 157 -1.55 9.33 5.66
CA LYS A 157 -2.26 10.07 4.62
C LYS A 157 -1.92 9.49 3.26
N ARG A 158 -2.93 9.19 2.46
CA ARG A 158 -2.77 8.89 1.05
C ARG A 158 -2.30 10.15 0.32
N VAL A 159 -1.19 10.03 -0.38
CA VAL A 159 -0.53 11.10 -1.12
C VAL A 159 -0.34 10.71 -2.58
N SER A 160 -0.15 11.70 -3.44
CA SER A 160 0.13 11.49 -4.86
C SER A 160 1.62 11.27 -5.12
N ASP A 161 2.48 11.81 -4.25
CA ASP A 161 3.93 11.75 -4.33
C ASP A 161 4.57 11.66 -2.93
N LEU A 162 5.67 10.92 -2.79
CA LEU A 162 6.35 10.75 -1.48
C LEU A 162 6.89 12.07 -0.93
N CYS A 163 7.29 12.98 -1.81
CA CYS A 163 7.83 14.29 -1.48
C CYS A 163 6.76 15.39 -1.45
N GLU A 164 5.48 15.03 -1.53
CA GLU A 164 4.37 15.96 -1.32
C GLU A 164 4.51 16.66 0.04
N ALA A 165 4.41 17.99 0.04
CA ALA A 165 4.49 18.78 1.25
C ALA A 165 3.18 18.69 2.04
N SER A 166 3.27 18.55 3.37
CA SER A 166 2.13 18.63 4.29
C SER A 166 2.53 19.46 5.50
N ASN A 167 1.54 20.11 6.11
CA ASN A 167 1.73 20.92 7.33
C ASN A 167 2.20 20.07 8.52
N SER A 168 1.98 18.75 8.49
CA SER A 168 2.43 17.83 9.53
C SER A 168 3.92 17.49 9.44
N PHE A 169 4.59 17.75 8.32
CA PHE A 169 6.02 17.46 8.17
C PHE A 169 6.89 18.63 8.61
N LYS A 170 7.77 18.37 9.58
CA LYS A 170 8.75 19.34 10.08
C LYS A 170 10.16 18.92 9.74
N CYS A 171 11.00 19.83 9.31
CA CYS A 171 12.36 19.50 8.88
C CYS A 171 13.28 19.40 10.09
N ARG A 172 13.97 18.27 10.25
CA ARG A 172 14.96 18.08 11.31
C ARG A 172 16.32 18.59 10.81
N GLY A 173 16.63 19.86 11.07
CA GLY A 173 17.96 20.43 10.79
C GLY A 173 17.95 21.86 10.24
N SER A 174 19.08 22.27 9.68
CA SER A 174 19.26 23.52 8.93
C SER A 174 18.54 23.42 7.58
N ARG A 175 17.63 24.36 7.33
CA ARG A 175 16.93 24.52 6.04
C ARG A 175 17.94 24.55 4.87
N PRO A 176 17.57 24.01 3.69
CA PRO A 176 16.22 23.63 3.25
C PRO A 176 15.80 22.18 3.55
N CYS A 177 14.49 21.95 3.52
CA CYS A 177 13.93 20.60 3.57
C CYS A 177 14.20 19.89 2.24
N ALA A 178 14.63 18.64 2.31
CA ALA A 178 14.95 17.85 1.13
C ALA A 178 14.22 16.51 1.18
N CYS A 179 13.75 16.10 0.00
CA CYS A 179 13.13 14.83 -0.24
C CYS A 179 13.45 14.38 -1.66
N ILE A 180 13.82 13.12 -1.79
CA ILE A 180 14.11 12.47 -3.06
C ILE A 180 13.35 11.16 -3.05
N SER A 181 12.60 10.89 -4.12
CA SER A 181 11.98 9.61 -4.38
C SER A 181 12.54 9.03 -5.68
N ALA A 182 12.62 7.71 -5.75
CA ALA A 182 12.98 6.97 -6.94
C ALA A 182 11.93 5.88 -7.18
N THR A 183 11.67 5.54 -8.44
CA THR A 183 10.69 4.52 -8.82
C THR A 183 11.29 3.52 -9.80
N ASN A 184 11.12 2.23 -9.53
CA ASN A 184 11.65 1.13 -10.34
C ASN A 184 13.17 1.20 -10.56
N GLU A 185 13.90 1.82 -9.64
CA GLU A 185 15.36 1.88 -9.67
C GLU A 185 15.94 0.85 -8.71
N SER A 186 17.06 0.24 -9.08
CA SER A 186 17.79 -0.64 -8.15
C SER A 186 18.23 0.18 -6.95
N LEU A 187 18.03 -0.35 -5.75
CA LEU A 187 18.56 0.25 -4.53
C LEU A 187 20.06 -0.01 -4.38
N THR A 188 20.57 -1.08 -4.98
CA THR A 188 21.95 -1.54 -4.83
C THR A 188 22.96 -0.57 -5.41
N GLY A 189 23.99 -0.23 -4.63
CA GLY A 189 25.08 0.65 -5.07
C GLY A 189 24.75 2.14 -5.05
N ASN A 190 23.54 2.52 -4.62
CA ASN A 190 23.22 3.91 -4.32
C ASN A 190 23.98 4.36 -3.08
N GLN A 191 24.51 5.59 -3.12
CA GLN A 191 25.09 6.20 -1.93
C GLN A 191 24.00 6.48 -0.89
N ASN A 192 24.40 6.52 0.38
CA ASN A 192 23.52 6.93 1.48
C ASN A 192 22.77 8.22 1.13
N CYS A 193 21.52 8.28 1.57
CA CYS A 193 20.72 9.48 1.69
C CYS A 193 21.55 10.73 2.04
N THR A 194 21.95 11.51 1.02
CA THR A 194 22.70 12.75 1.21
C THR A 194 21.73 13.89 0.93
N LEU A 195 21.17 14.46 2.00
CA LEU A 195 20.14 15.50 1.98
C LEU A 195 20.59 16.76 2.71
#